data_AF-A0A820P1H1-F1
#
_entry.id   AF-A0A820P1H1-F1
#
_cell.length_a   1.000
_cell.length_b   1.000
_cell.length_c   1.000
_cell.angle_alpha   90.00
_cell.angle_beta   90.00
_cell.angle_gamma   90.00
#
_symmetry.space_group_name_H-M   'P 1'
#
loop_
_entity.id
_entity.type
_entity.pdbx_description
1 polymer ?
#
loop_
_entity_poly.entity_id
_entity_poly.type
_entity_poly.pdbx_seq_one_letter_code
_entity_poly.pdbx_strand_id
1 'polypeptide(L)'
;LHEFIDFEILIFLLKNPSNDDDVELAIEFIKECGQKLSQVNPRGLNSMFVTLKNSVNKSSLSEYTQNMIQILFAMREDEFKENPSIAPGLNLADESSQYTHMITFDTCEPKPLLGMIHIQ
;
A
#
# COMPACT_ATOMS: atom_id res chain seq x y z
N LEU A 1 3.16 0.90 11.57
CA LEU A 1 2.61 2.22 11.17
C LEU A 1 1.11 2.07 11.10
N HIS A 2 0.35 3.13 11.39
CA HIS A 2 -1.08 3.09 11.18
C HIS A 2 -1.38 3.10 9.68
N GLU A 3 -2.42 2.41 9.24
CA GLU A 3 -2.79 2.26 7.83
C GLU A 3 -3.20 3.58 7.14
N PHE A 4 -3.24 4.68 7.90
CA PHE A 4 -3.63 5.98 7.38
C PHE A 4 -2.66 6.45 6.30
N ILE A 5 -1.35 6.28 6.53
CA ILE A 5 -0.31 6.64 5.56
C ILE A 5 -0.41 5.79 4.29
N ASP A 6 -0.76 4.52 4.41
CA ASP A 6 -0.93 3.61 3.27
C ASP A 6 -2.04 4.13 2.34
N PHE A 7 -3.15 4.59 2.91
CA PHE A 7 -4.23 5.20 2.13
C PHE A 7 -3.87 6.57 1.57
N GLU A 8 -3.11 7.41 2.28
CA GLU A 8 -2.65 8.69 1.73
C GLU A 8 -1.78 8.48 0.48
N ILE A 9 -0.87 7.51 0.51
CA ILE A 9 -0.03 7.13 -0.63
C ILE A 9 -0.90 6.62 -1.78
N LEU A 10 -1.82 5.68 -1.52
CA LEU A 10 -2.69 5.11 -2.56
C LEU A 10 -3.61 6.17 -3.17
N ILE A 11 -4.16 7.07 -2.36
CA ILE A 11 -4.97 8.18 -2.84
C ILE A 11 -4.13 9.10 -3.71
N PHE A 12 -2.88 9.40 -3.32
CA PHE A 12 -1.98 10.23 -4.10
C PHE A 12 -1.72 9.62 -5.49
N LEU A 13 -1.36 8.34 -5.54
CA LEU A 13 -1.09 7.61 -6.79
C LEU A 13 -2.33 7.47 -7.67
N LEU A 14 -3.51 7.27 -7.08
CA LEU A 14 -4.76 6.98 -7.80
C LEU A 14 -5.68 8.20 -7.99
N LYS A 15 -5.27 9.41 -7.59
CA LYS A 15 -6.11 10.62 -7.68
C LYS A 15 -6.48 10.95 -9.13
N ASN A 16 -5.51 10.85 -10.04
CA ASN A 16 -5.66 11.04 -11.47
C ASN A 16 -4.69 10.09 -12.19
N PRO A 17 -5.03 8.79 -12.30
CA PRO A 17 -4.14 7.79 -12.89
C PRO A 17 -4.08 8.02 -14.40
N SER A 18 -3.23 8.95 -14.82
CA SER A 18 -3.05 9.37 -16.21
C SER A 18 -1.87 8.68 -16.89
N ASN A 19 -0.96 8.10 -16.12
CA ASN A 19 0.16 7.30 -16.59
C ASN A 19 0.04 5.87 -16.03
N ASP A 20 0.70 4.93 -16.71
CA ASP A 20 0.73 3.54 -16.27
C ASP A 20 1.57 3.38 -14.99
N ASP A 21 2.68 4.11 -14.86
CA ASP A 21 3.64 4.02 -13.75
C ASP A 21 3.01 4.20 -12.36
N ASP A 22 2.15 5.22 -12.18
CA ASP A 22 1.52 5.49 -10.87
C ASP A 22 0.53 4.37 -10.50
N VAL A 23 -0.16 3.81 -11.50
CA VAL A 23 -1.09 2.69 -11.33
C VAL A 23 -0.34 1.41 -11.02
N GLU A 24 0.75 1.14 -11.73
CA GLU A 24 1.62 -0.01 -11.49
C GLU A 24 2.21 0.04 -10.08
N LEU A 25 2.73 1.19 -9.65
CA LEU A 25 3.25 1.36 -8.30
C LEU A 25 2.17 1.17 -7.24
N ALA A 26 0.95 1.68 -7.46
CA ALA A 26 -0.17 1.45 -6.55
C ALA A 26 -0.56 -0.04 -6.49
N ILE A 27 -0.53 -0.75 -7.61
CA ILE A 27 -0.81 -2.20 -7.65
C ILE A 27 0.23 -2.96 -6.86
N GLU A 28 1.53 -2.73 -7.13
CA GLU A 28 2.61 -3.39 -6.39
C GLU A 28 2.54 -3.09 -4.89
N PHE A 29 2.23 -1.85 -4.52
CA PHE A 29 2.03 -1.50 -3.10
C PHE A 29 0.89 -2.31 -2.46
N ILE A 30 -0.27 -2.42 -3.14
CA ILE A 30 -1.41 -3.20 -2.61
C ILE A 30 -1.09 -4.69 -2.55
N LYS A 31 -0.26 -5.24 -3.44
CA LYS A 31 0.14 -6.66 -3.36
C LYS A 31 0.86 -6.96 -2.04
N GLU A 32 1.76 -6.07 -1.63
CA GLU A 32 2.58 -6.24 -0.42
C GLU A 32 1.79 -6.03 0.88
N CYS A 33 0.93 -5.00 0.94
CA CYS A 33 0.22 -4.64 2.19
C CYS A 33 -1.27 -5.00 2.19
N GLY A 34 -1.81 -5.52 1.09
CA GLY A 34 -3.25 -5.74 0.87
C GLY A 34 -3.90 -6.66 1.90
N GLN A 35 -3.20 -7.70 2.35
CA GLN A 35 -3.72 -8.57 3.40
C GLN A 35 -3.87 -7.82 4.74
N LYS A 36 -2.91 -6.96 5.10
CA LYS A 36 -3.03 -6.18 6.34
C LYS A 36 -4.15 -5.15 6.23
N LEU A 37 -4.23 -4.45 5.09
CA LEU A 37 -5.27 -3.46 4.83
C LEU A 37 -6.67 -4.05 4.83
N SER A 38 -6.85 -5.29 4.34
CA SER A 38 -8.14 -5.97 4.38
C SER A 38 -8.59 -6.31 5.81
N GLN A 39 -7.63 -6.57 6.72
CA GLN A 39 -7.90 -6.86 8.13
C GLN A 39 -8.20 -5.61 8.94
N VAL A 40 -7.46 -4.52 8.73
CA VAL A 40 -7.59 -3.30 9.56
C VAL A 40 -8.62 -2.30 9.01
N ASN A 41 -8.72 -2.17 7.69
CA ASN A 41 -9.64 -1.22 7.06
C ASN A 41 -10.15 -1.72 5.69
N PRO A 42 -11.04 -2.75 5.70
CA PRO A 42 -11.58 -3.33 4.47
C PRO A 42 -12.39 -2.34 3.63
N ARG A 43 -13.00 -1.33 4.26
CA ARG A 43 -13.77 -0.28 3.56
C ARG A 43 -12.86 0.66 2.78
N GLY A 44 -11.74 1.07 3.38
CA GLY A 44 -10.71 1.86 2.71
C GLY A 44 -10.14 1.11 1.51
N LEU A 45 -9.76 -0.16 1.73
CA LEU A 45 -9.22 -1.00 0.65
C LEU A 45 -10.25 -1.17 -0.49
N ASN A 46 -11.52 -1.42 -0.17
CA ASN A 46 -12.58 -1.50 -1.17
C ASN A 46 -12.68 -0.25 -2.04
N SER A 47 -12.54 0.93 -1.45
CA SER A 47 -12.57 2.19 -2.19
C SER A 47 -11.42 2.25 -3.21
N MET A 48 -10.23 1.75 -2.87
CA MET A 48 -9.08 1.70 -3.79
C MET A 48 -9.34 0.76 -4.97
N PHE A 49 -9.93 -0.43 -4.72
CA PHE A 49 -10.34 -1.34 -5.81
C PHE A 49 -11.40 -0.74 -6.73
N VAL A 50 -12.35 0.04 -6.19
CA VAL A 50 -13.32 0.77 -7.03
C VAL A 50 -12.61 1.82 -7.89
N THR A 51 -11.64 2.55 -7.34
CA THR A 51 -10.86 3.53 -8.10
C THR A 51 -10.04 2.87 -9.22
N LEU A 52 -9.36 1.75 -8.94
CA LEU A 52 -8.63 0.96 -9.95
C LEU A 52 -9.56 0.41 -11.03
N LYS A 53 -10.75 -0.07 -10.68
CA LYS A 53 -11.73 -0.49 -11.69
C LYS A 53 -12.18 0.67 -12.58
N ASN A 54 -12.29 1.86 -12.00
CA ASN A 54 -12.67 3.06 -12.74
C ASN A 54 -11.54 3.57 -13.64
N SER A 55 -10.27 3.37 -13.30
CA SER A 55 -9.15 3.79 -14.16
C SER A 55 -9.15 3.01 -15.48
N VAL A 56 -9.35 1.69 -15.44
CA VAL A 56 -9.47 0.84 -16.66
C VAL A 56 -10.51 1.37 -17.64
N ASN A 57 -11.63 1.91 -17.15
CA ASN A 57 -12.72 2.40 -18.00
C ASN A 57 -12.51 3.84 -18.50
N LYS A 58 -11.67 4.63 -17.84
CA LYS A 58 -11.59 6.10 -18.04
C LYS A 58 -10.28 6.56 -18.68
N SER A 59 -9.20 5.79 -18.54
CA SER A 59 -7.88 6.13 -19.08
C SER A 59 -7.45 5.15 -20.16
N SER A 60 -6.55 5.62 -21.04
CA SER A 60 -5.89 4.79 -22.05
C SER A 60 -4.72 4.02 -21.42
N LEU A 61 -4.98 3.21 -20.40
CA LEU A 61 -3.97 2.36 -19.77
C LEU A 61 -3.47 1.31 -20.77
N SER A 62 -2.20 0.95 -20.66
CA SER A 62 -1.63 -0.14 -21.45
C SER A 62 -2.32 -1.47 -21.15
N GLU A 63 -2.30 -2.40 -22.11
CA GLU A 63 -2.81 -3.77 -21.89
C GLU A 63 -2.08 -4.46 -20.73
N TYR A 64 -0.79 -4.16 -20.55
CA TYR A 64 0.02 -4.65 -19.45
C TYR A 64 -0.53 -4.21 -18.09
N THR A 65 -0.75 -2.91 -17.90
CA THR A 65 -1.28 -2.34 -16.66
C THR A 65 -2.71 -2.83 -16.38
N GLN A 66 -3.54 -2.98 -17.41
CA GLN A 66 -4.88 -3.58 -17.28
C GLN A 66 -4.83 -5.05 -16.81
N ASN A 67 -3.87 -5.83 -17.30
CA ASN A 67 -3.65 -7.21 -16.86
C ASN A 67 -3.17 -7.26 -15.40
N MET A 68 -2.31 -6.33 -14.98
CA MET A 68 -1.89 -6.22 -13.57
C MET A 68 -3.07 -5.94 -12.63
N ILE A 69 -4.02 -5.10 -13.05
CA ILE A 69 -5.25 -4.85 -12.27
C ILE A 69 -6.05 -6.16 -12.14
N GLN A 70 -6.24 -6.91 -13.22
CA GLN A 70 -6.95 -8.20 -13.15
C GLN A 70 -6.27 -9.20 -12.21
N ILE A 71 -4.94 -9.30 -12.26
CA ILE A 71 -4.15 -10.14 -11.35
C ILE A 71 -4.39 -9.71 -9.89
N LEU A 72 -4.40 -8.41 -9.62
CA LEU A 72 -4.65 -7.89 -8.27
C LEU A 72 -6.07 -8.23 -7.77
N PHE A 73 -7.07 -8.20 -8.65
CA PHE A 73 -8.43 -8.65 -8.29
C PHE A 73 -8.48 -10.14 -7.96
N ALA A 74 -7.77 -10.98 -8.70
CA ALA A 74 -7.66 -12.41 -8.38
C ALA A 74 -6.94 -12.66 -7.04
N MET A 75 -5.87 -11.92 -6.76
CA MET A 75 -5.18 -11.95 -5.46
C MET A 75 -6.08 -11.48 -4.30
N ARG A 76 -7.05 -10.61 -4.56
CA ARG A 76 -8.03 -10.25 -3.55
C ARG A 76 -9.02 -11.38 -3.29
N GLU A 77 -9.46 -12.08 -4.33
CA GLU A 77 -10.39 -13.21 -4.22
C GLU A 77 -9.77 -14.40 -3.46
N ASP A 78 -8.45 -14.58 -3.56
CA ASP A 78 -7.72 -15.59 -2.78
C ASP A 78 -7.20 -15.07 -1.43
N GLU A 79 -7.70 -13.92 -0.98
CA GLU A 79 -7.39 -13.29 0.30
C GLU A 79 -5.88 -13.01 0.51
N PHE A 80 -5.16 -12.71 -0.57
CA PHE A 80 -3.73 -12.44 -0.59
C PHE A 80 -2.91 -13.60 0.00
N LYS A 81 -3.34 -14.85 -0.19
CA LYS A 81 -2.72 -16.03 0.44
C LYS A 81 -1.21 -16.16 0.15
N GLU A 82 -0.76 -15.71 -1.02
CA GLU A 82 0.65 -15.75 -1.43
C GLU A 82 1.47 -14.57 -0.88
N ASN A 83 0.81 -13.52 -0.37
CA ASN A 83 1.42 -12.31 0.20
C ASN A 83 0.88 -12.07 1.62
N PRO A 84 1.27 -12.92 2.60
CA PRO A 84 0.80 -12.76 3.97
C PRO A 84 1.33 -11.49 4.62
N SER A 85 0.53 -10.84 5.45
CA SER A 85 0.84 -9.60 6.15
C SER A 85 2.04 -9.71 7.09
N ILE A 86 2.29 -10.92 7.61
CA ILE A 86 3.49 -11.28 8.36
C ILE A 86 4.01 -12.58 7.75
N ALA A 87 5.24 -12.56 7.25
CA ALA A 87 5.85 -13.75 6.69
C ALA A 87 5.99 -14.87 7.74
N PRO A 88 5.92 -16.15 7.33
CA PRO A 88 6.09 -17.28 8.25
C PRO A 88 7.39 -17.17 9.06
N GLY A 89 7.28 -17.28 10.38
CA GLY A 89 8.42 -17.17 11.31
C GLY A 89 8.82 -15.75 11.71
N LEU A 90 8.15 -14.70 11.21
CA LEU A 90 8.43 -13.30 11.59
C LEU A 90 7.49 -12.73 12.66
N ASN A 91 6.48 -13.48 13.11
CA ASN A 91 5.60 -13.06 14.22
C ASN A 91 6.27 -13.33 15.58
N LEU A 92 7.29 -12.54 15.93
CA LEU A 92 8.16 -12.76 17.09
C LEU A 92 7.84 -11.87 18.30
N ALA A 93 7.06 -10.79 18.09
CA ALA A 93 6.78 -9.80 19.12
C ALA A 93 5.32 -9.89 19.57
N ASP A 94 5.08 -9.79 20.88
CA ASP A 94 3.73 -9.75 21.43
C ASP A 94 2.99 -8.50 20.95
N GLU A 95 1.75 -8.68 20.49
CA GLU A 95 0.91 -7.58 19.99
C GLU A 95 0.73 -6.46 21.03
N SER A 96 0.63 -6.80 22.32
CA SER A 96 0.50 -5.82 23.41
C SER A 96 1.73 -4.95 23.62
N SER A 97 2.88 -5.34 23.06
CA SER A 97 4.13 -4.57 23.13
C SER A 97 4.34 -3.69 21.89
N GLN A 98 3.49 -3.82 20.87
CA GLN A 98 3.63 -3.08 19.62
C GLN A 98 3.05 -1.67 19.77
N TYR A 99 3.81 -0.67 19.31
CA TYR A 99 3.35 0.71 19.24
C TYR A 99 3.14 1.14 17.79
N THR A 100 1.90 1.47 17.44
CA THR A 100 1.51 1.88 16.10
C THR A 100 1.62 3.39 15.97
N HIS A 101 2.65 3.85 15.27
CA HIS A 101 2.85 5.27 15.02
C HIS A 101 1.84 5.80 14.00
N MET A 102 1.23 6.94 14.32
CA MET A 102 0.44 7.77 13.41
C MET A 102 1.37 8.73 12.70
N ILE A 103 1.61 8.51 11.41
CA ILE A 103 2.41 9.40 10.56
C ILE A 103 1.55 9.78 9.36
N THR A 104 1.68 11.01 8.90
CA THR A 104 1.06 11.46 7.65
C THR A 104 2.13 11.74 6.61
N PHE A 105 1.75 11.71 5.33
CA PHE A 105 2.68 11.87 4.21
C PHE A 105 3.56 13.14 4.31
N ASP A 106 3.01 14.24 4.82
CA ASP A 106 3.69 15.55 4.85
C ASP A 106 4.58 15.80 6.08
N THR A 107 4.58 14.92 7.10
CA THR A 107 5.15 15.24 8.43
C THR A 107 6.51 14.60 8.70
N CYS A 108 7.06 13.85 7.74
CA CYS A 108 8.28 13.08 7.96
C CYS A 108 9.55 13.90 7.69
N GLU A 109 10.15 14.47 8.75
CA GLU A 109 11.44 15.15 8.65
C GLU A 109 12.61 14.15 8.79
N PRO A 110 13.48 14.01 7.76
CA PRO A 110 14.66 13.18 7.89
C PRO A 110 15.64 13.79 8.89
N LYS A 111 16.22 12.96 9.77
CA LYS A 111 17.25 13.37 10.75
C LYS A 111 18.62 12.77 10.38
N PRO A 112 19.27 13.23 9.29
CA PRO A 112 20.50 12.62 8.77
C PRO A 112 21.69 12.75 9.73
N LEU A 113 21.67 13.75 10.62
CA LEU A 113 22.77 14.03 11.54
C LEU A 113 22.85 13.07 12.73
N LEU A 114 21.81 12.28 13.00
CA LEU A 114 21.77 11.37 14.15
C LEU A 114 22.76 10.20 14.01
N GLY A 115 23.13 9.84 12.77
CA GLY A 115 24.14 8.81 12.49
C GLY A 115 25.58 9.31 12.48
N MET A 116 25.83 10.61 12.68
CA MET A 116 27.17 11.20 12.61
C MET A 116 27.77 11.36 14.01
N ILE A 117 29.01 10.90 14.18
CA ILE A 117 29.78 11.13 15.40
C ILE A 117 30.12 12.62 15.48
N HIS A 118 29.59 13.30 16.49
CA HIS A 118 29.94 14.69 16.79
C HIS A 118 31.16 14.71 17.72
N ILE A 119 32.29 15.20 17.23
CA ILE A 119 33.50 15.41 18.05
C ILE A 119 33.41 16.84 18.61
N GLN A 120 33.33 16.97 19.93
CA GLN A 120 33.38 18.25 20.65
C GLN A 120 34.80 18.79 20.75
#